data_AF-A0A851C0H4-F1
#
_entry.id   AF-A0A851C0H4-F1
#
_cell.length_a   1.000
_cell.length_b   1.000
_cell.length_c   1.000
_cell.angle_alpha   90.00
_cell.angle_beta   90.00
_cell.angle_gamma   90.00
#
_symmetry.space_group_name_H-M   'P 1'
#
loop_
_entity.id
_entity.type
_entity.pdbx_description
1 polymer ?
#
loop_
_entity_poly.entity_id
_entity_poly.type
_entity_poly.pdbx_seq_one_letter_code
_entity_poly.pdbx_strand_id
1 'polypeptide(L)'
;FLRFFFNNLHLNTWIKDEWSHFYDSVYVKENWIDPLLRWQPKVQQLIEQLTDKLSHHTTTVKTSTVTQPKKFNLPVPKPRATPLPLPIHLPVLEKRRPVPPSTYKPPKEKKQLEEIKEKNFKKAEVSVLCSCSTLSCHLNLFFCIFPSSQIDNIPIKLNTAAILREGALYQRKMEEELKRVENLQQGAGDPSEFLEWQKQMRGKDLEEQLAEIECRRLQGKLSHEEAVLARQNVIQENKKKAHLLREEKAELMHQYAEKRLQEQKEMKELVEQVMEGHKNIKQVKTKLQEHKQQIAQQVCEESEELRRQALEEGEEKARKRYELIQQIRAIESIPSIRHKFVDLTETGGHGLFGEMSIVELRERLALLKEAQKAAEEEKRDQIIHEKQAKEQLILDKLDQISQFRAELGRAAALKQEEKKRKFQSGERPMKDERILNLQKKIVEKTMERKKQAGLL
;
A
#
# COMPACT_ATOMS: atom_id res chain seq x y z
N PHE A 1 17.65 -29.79 7.66
CA PHE A 1 17.13 -29.97 9.02
C PHE A 1 16.28 -31.23 9.19
N LEU A 2 14.99 -31.28 8.79
CA LEU A 2 14.09 -32.41 9.12
C LEU A 2 14.65 -33.81 8.79
N ARG A 3 15.26 -33.99 7.61
CA ARG A 3 15.91 -35.25 7.15
C ARG A 3 17.11 -35.69 8.00
N PHE A 4 17.71 -34.79 8.79
CA PHE A 4 18.76 -35.09 9.75
C PHE A 4 18.19 -35.39 11.14
N PHE A 5 17.18 -34.62 11.59
CA PHE A 5 16.59 -34.76 12.93
C PHE A 5 15.71 -36.01 13.06
N PHE A 6 14.89 -36.32 12.04
CA PHE A 6 14.08 -37.55 11.99
C PHE A 6 14.84 -38.74 11.36
N ASN A 7 16.18 -38.75 11.45
CA ASN A 7 16.96 -39.94 11.12
C ASN A 7 16.97 -40.90 12.32
N ASN A 8 16.46 -42.12 12.12
CA ASN A 8 16.39 -43.15 13.15
C ASN A 8 17.76 -43.39 13.84
N LEU A 9 18.85 -43.39 13.07
CA LEU A 9 20.22 -43.54 13.60
C LEU A 9 20.60 -42.41 14.56
N HIS A 10 20.24 -41.16 14.26
CA HIS A 10 20.60 -40.01 15.09
C HIS A 10 19.71 -39.91 16.34
N LEU A 11 18.41 -40.24 16.19
CA LEU A 11 17.46 -40.29 17.31
C LEU A 11 17.83 -41.36 18.33
N ASN A 12 18.25 -42.55 17.90
CA ASN A 12 18.56 -43.67 18.81
C ASN A 12 19.99 -43.67 19.36
N THR A 13 20.88 -42.83 18.83
CA THR A 13 22.23 -42.60 19.35
C THR A 13 22.32 -41.18 19.95
N TRP A 14 23.15 -40.31 19.38
CA TRP A 14 23.57 -39.04 19.96
C TRP A 14 22.43 -38.17 20.53
N ILE A 15 21.29 -38.05 19.86
CA ILE A 15 20.18 -37.22 20.37
C ILE A 15 19.59 -37.81 21.67
N LYS A 16 19.38 -39.13 21.72
CA LYS A 16 18.92 -39.82 22.93
C LYS A 16 19.99 -39.80 24.02
N ASP A 17 21.25 -39.96 23.66
CA ASP A 17 22.34 -40.07 24.63
C ASP A 17 22.62 -38.71 25.31
N GLU A 18 22.64 -37.61 24.55
CA GLU A 18 22.67 -36.23 25.08
C GLU A 18 21.47 -35.91 25.98
N TRP A 19 20.25 -36.32 25.60
CA TRP A 19 19.07 -36.14 26.45
C TRP A 19 19.11 -37.02 27.71
N SER A 20 19.75 -38.19 27.64
CA SER A 20 19.97 -39.10 28.77
C SER A 20 21.06 -38.61 29.74
N HIS A 21 21.79 -37.53 29.42
CA HIS A 21 22.67 -36.85 30.39
C HIS A 21 21.91 -35.93 31.35
N PHE A 22 20.67 -35.53 31.02
CA PHE A 22 19.86 -34.61 31.83
C PHE A 22 18.59 -35.24 32.43
N TYR A 23 18.14 -36.38 31.89
CA TYR A 23 16.89 -37.04 32.27
C TYR A 23 17.05 -38.57 32.22
N ASP A 24 16.23 -39.31 32.96
CA ASP A 24 16.28 -40.78 32.97
C ASP A 24 16.14 -41.37 31.57
N SER A 25 17.06 -42.25 31.18
CA SER A 25 17.13 -42.82 29.83
C SER A 25 15.88 -43.62 29.43
N VAL A 26 15.17 -44.19 30.41
CA VAL A 26 13.86 -44.83 30.21
C VAL A 26 12.79 -43.78 29.88
N TYR A 27 12.71 -42.71 30.67
CA TYR A 27 11.75 -41.61 30.45
C TYR A 27 11.97 -40.94 29.09
N VAL A 28 13.23 -40.61 28.75
CA VAL A 28 13.64 -40.04 27.46
C VAL A 28 13.21 -40.95 26.30
N LYS A 29 13.45 -42.26 26.43
CA LYS A 29 13.09 -43.22 25.39
C LYS A 29 11.57 -43.27 25.19
N GLU A 30 10.81 -43.56 26.24
CA GLU A 30 9.37 -43.83 26.17
C GLU A 30 8.53 -42.58 25.85
N ASN A 31 8.92 -41.40 26.36
CA ASN A 31 8.12 -40.18 26.23
C ASN A 31 8.56 -39.29 25.06
N TRP A 32 9.83 -39.35 24.63
CA TRP A 32 10.35 -38.48 23.56
C TRP A 32 10.78 -39.26 22.32
N ILE A 33 11.64 -40.27 22.45
CA ILE A 33 12.18 -41.00 21.28
C ILE A 33 11.13 -41.88 20.61
N ASP A 34 10.45 -42.75 21.34
CA ASP A 34 9.46 -43.69 20.76
C ASP A 34 8.28 -42.95 20.09
N PRO A 35 7.75 -41.82 20.62
CA PRO A 35 6.83 -40.96 19.89
C PRO A 35 7.42 -40.29 18.65
N LEU A 36 8.67 -39.79 18.69
CA LEU A 36 9.31 -39.21 17.49
C LEU A 36 9.52 -40.26 16.38
N LEU A 37 9.88 -41.50 16.74
CA LEU A 37 9.95 -42.64 15.83
C LEU A 37 8.57 -42.99 15.27
N ARG A 38 7.49 -42.93 16.08
CA ARG A 38 6.11 -43.13 15.60
C ARG A 38 5.67 -42.08 14.57
N TRP A 39 6.16 -40.85 14.65
CA TRP A 39 5.90 -39.80 13.65
C TRP A 39 6.85 -39.87 12.43
N GLN A 40 7.99 -40.56 12.52
CA GLN A 40 9.00 -40.69 11.46
C GLN A 40 8.42 -40.95 10.05
N PRO A 41 7.58 -41.99 9.78
CA PRO A 41 7.11 -42.27 8.42
C PRO A 41 6.25 -41.14 7.83
N LYS A 42 5.47 -40.45 8.66
CA LYS A 42 4.63 -39.32 8.23
C LYS A 42 5.46 -38.07 7.94
N VAL A 43 6.58 -37.88 8.64
CA VAL A 43 7.56 -36.82 8.35
C VAL A 43 8.40 -37.17 7.11
N GLN A 44 8.75 -38.44 6.90
CA GLN A 44 9.43 -38.90 5.68
C GLN A 44 8.59 -38.64 4.43
N GLN A 45 7.30 -39.00 4.42
CA GLN A 45 6.37 -38.69 3.34
C GLN A 45 6.28 -37.17 3.03
N LEU A 46 6.37 -36.33 4.07
CA LEU A 46 6.39 -34.87 3.90
C LEU A 46 7.74 -34.35 3.39
N ILE A 47 8.86 -34.99 3.76
CA ILE A 47 10.19 -34.70 3.18
C ILE A 47 10.24 -35.07 1.70
N GLU A 48 9.66 -36.20 1.31
CA GLU A 48 9.53 -36.62 -0.09
C GLU A 48 8.72 -35.60 -0.90
N GLN A 49 7.49 -35.26 -0.45
CA GLN A 49 6.68 -34.23 -1.10
C GLN A 49 7.35 -32.84 -1.21
N LEU A 50 8.23 -32.49 -0.27
CA LEU A 50 9.02 -31.25 -0.36
C LEU A 50 10.22 -31.39 -1.31
N THR A 51 10.83 -32.58 -1.38
CA THR A 51 11.93 -32.89 -2.31
C THR A 51 11.42 -32.92 -3.75
N ASP A 52 10.23 -33.47 -4.00
CA ASP A 52 9.57 -33.47 -5.31
C ASP A 52 9.17 -32.05 -5.74
N LYS A 53 8.65 -31.23 -4.81
CA LYS A 53 8.37 -29.81 -5.10
C LYS A 53 9.63 -29.01 -5.43
N LEU A 54 10.78 -29.36 -4.84
CA LEU A 54 12.07 -28.76 -5.18
C LEU A 54 12.59 -29.25 -6.53
N SER A 55 12.51 -30.55 -6.84
CA SER A 55 12.97 -31.11 -8.12
C SER A 55 12.09 -30.67 -9.29
N HIS A 56 10.78 -30.52 -9.10
CA HIS A 56 9.89 -29.93 -10.10
C HIS A 56 10.10 -28.42 -10.30
N HIS A 57 10.59 -27.69 -9.29
CA HIS A 57 10.96 -26.28 -9.46
C HIS A 57 12.17 -26.12 -10.41
N THR A 58 13.15 -27.04 -10.38
CA THR A 58 14.34 -26.98 -11.23
C THR A 58 14.09 -27.17 -12.73
N THR A 59 12.93 -27.71 -13.15
CA THR A 59 12.68 -28.14 -14.54
C THR A 59 11.69 -27.28 -15.32
N THR A 60 11.36 -26.07 -14.85
CA THR A 60 10.48 -25.12 -15.58
C THR A 60 11.06 -23.72 -15.79
N VAL A 61 12.39 -23.58 -15.79
CA VAL A 61 13.04 -22.48 -16.51
C VAL A 61 12.72 -22.66 -17.99
N LYS A 62 11.85 -21.80 -18.53
CA LYS A 62 11.61 -21.72 -19.98
C LYS A 62 12.90 -21.23 -20.65
N THR A 63 13.69 -22.16 -21.17
CA THR A 63 14.78 -21.83 -22.09
C THR A 63 14.18 -21.18 -23.33
N SER A 64 14.30 -19.86 -23.42
CA SER A 64 13.95 -19.11 -24.63
C SER A 64 14.79 -19.64 -25.78
N THR A 65 14.15 -20.28 -26.77
CA THR A 65 14.82 -20.84 -27.94
C THR A 65 15.73 -19.79 -28.56
N VAL A 66 17.04 -20.06 -28.59
CA VAL A 66 18.01 -19.12 -29.16
C VAL A 66 17.72 -18.96 -30.64
N THR A 67 17.24 -17.78 -31.04
CA THR A 67 16.86 -17.47 -32.42
C THR A 67 18.10 -17.46 -33.30
N GLN A 68 18.36 -18.54 -34.03
CA GLN A 68 19.45 -18.54 -35.01
C GLN A 68 19.14 -17.53 -36.15
N PRO A 69 20.12 -16.73 -36.59
CA PRO A 69 19.92 -15.71 -37.60
C PRO A 69 19.74 -16.35 -38.99
N LYS A 70 18.50 -16.69 -39.34
CA LYS A 70 18.12 -17.08 -40.70
C LYS A 70 18.42 -15.90 -41.64
N LYS A 71 19.32 -16.10 -42.61
CA LYS A 71 19.64 -15.08 -43.63
C LYS A 71 18.35 -14.57 -44.26
N PHE A 72 18.22 -13.25 -44.36
CA PHE A 72 17.04 -12.62 -44.94
C PHE A 72 17.01 -12.86 -46.45
N ASN A 73 15.86 -13.28 -46.96
CA ASN A 73 15.58 -13.19 -48.40
C ASN A 73 15.12 -11.75 -48.66
N LEU A 74 15.76 -11.06 -49.61
CA LEU A 74 15.33 -9.72 -50.03
C LEU A 74 13.87 -9.77 -50.49
N PRO A 75 12.93 -9.05 -49.85
CA PRO A 75 11.53 -9.09 -50.25
C PRO A 75 11.35 -8.25 -51.52
N VAL A 76 11.18 -8.92 -52.66
CA VAL A 76 10.67 -8.26 -53.88
C VAL A 76 9.33 -7.60 -53.52
N PRO A 77 9.18 -6.27 -53.71
CA PRO A 77 7.97 -5.58 -53.29
C PRO A 77 6.79 -6.08 -54.13
N LYS A 78 5.80 -6.71 -53.48
CA LYS A 78 4.53 -7.03 -54.14
C LYS A 78 3.92 -5.72 -54.66
N PRO A 79 3.38 -5.68 -55.89
CA PRO A 79 2.76 -4.47 -56.42
C PRO A 79 1.65 -4.02 -55.48
N ARG A 80 1.64 -2.71 -55.14
CA ARG A 80 0.67 -2.12 -54.23
C ARG A 80 -0.72 -2.21 -54.88
N ALA A 81 -1.54 -3.12 -54.39
CA ALA A 81 -2.93 -3.24 -54.81
C ALA A 81 -3.64 -1.89 -54.64
N THR A 82 -4.42 -1.49 -55.65
CA THR A 82 -5.30 -0.33 -55.57
C THR A 82 -6.31 -0.53 -54.43
N PRO A 83 -6.69 0.53 -53.71
CA PRO A 83 -7.64 0.42 -52.61
C PRO A 83 -9.02 0.06 -53.17
N LEU A 84 -9.44 -1.18 -52.95
CA LEU A 84 -10.85 -1.58 -53.07
C LEU A 84 -11.68 -0.66 -52.15
N PRO A 85 -12.84 -0.16 -52.60
CA PRO A 85 -13.70 0.66 -51.76
C PRO A 85 -14.13 -0.15 -50.53
N LEU A 86 -13.86 0.41 -49.34
CA LEU A 86 -14.22 -0.22 -48.07
C LEU A 86 -15.73 -0.48 -48.01
N PRO A 87 -16.18 -1.72 -47.74
CA PRO A 87 -17.58 -1.98 -47.43
C PRO A 87 -18.02 -1.11 -46.26
N ILE A 88 -19.06 -0.30 -46.46
CA ILE A 88 -19.46 0.80 -45.57
C ILE A 88 -19.94 0.31 -44.17
N HIS A 89 -20.12 -1.00 -44.00
CA HIS A 89 -20.48 -1.63 -42.74
C HIS A 89 -19.42 -2.63 -42.26
N LEU A 90 -18.31 -2.10 -41.75
CA LEU A 90 -17.56 -2.80 -40.71
C LEU A 90 -18.50 -3.05 -39.51
N PRO A 91 -18.57 -4.27 -38.95
CA PRO A 91 -19.32 -4.49 -37.71
C PRO A 91 -18.77 -3.60 -36.61
N VAL A 92 -19.61 -2.73 -36.04
CA VAL A 92 -19.21 -1.87 -34.92
C VAL A 92 -18.91 -2.77 -33.73
N LEU A 93 -17.62 -2.95 -33.45
CA LEU A 93 -17.15 -3.78 -32.33
C LEU A 93 -17.79 -3.26 -31.04
N GLU A 94 -18.62 -4.09 -30.37
CA GLU A 94 -19.33 -3.66 -29.17
C GLU A 94 -18.33 -3.06 -28.16
N LYS A 95 -18.58 -1.80 -27.76
CA LYS A 95 -17.76 -1.14 -26.73
C LYS A 95 -17.80 -2.03 -25.48
N ARG A 96 -16.61 -2.46 -25.02
CA ARG A 96 -16.47 -3.33 -23.84
C ARG A 96 -17.35 -2.81 -22.71
N ARG A 97 -18.19 -3.68 -22.15
CA ARG A 97 -19.14 -3.32 -21.10
C ARG A 97 -18.39 -2.58 -19.98
N PRO A 98 -18.91 -1.42 -19.49
CA PRO A 98 -18.24 -0.67 -18.45
C PRO A 98 -18.03 -1.56 -17.22
N VAL A 99 -16.86 -1.41 -16.58
CA VAL A 99 -16.52 -2.16 -15.36
C VAL A 99 -17.64 -1.96 -14.34
N PRO A 100 -18.22 -3.03 -13.77
CA PRO A 100 -19.42 -2.89 -12.96
C PRO A 100 -19.15 -1.99 -11.75
N PRO A 101 -20.11 -1.14 -11.34
CA PRO A 101 -19.89 -0.15 -10.28
C PRO A 101 -19.68 -0.78 -8.89
N SER A 102 -19.75 -2.10 -8.76
CA SER A 102 -19.27 -2.86 -7.60
C SER A 102 -17.75 -2.85 -7.46
N THR A 103 -16.98 -2.82 -8.55
CA THR A 103 -15.50 -2.82 -8.52
C THR A 103 -14.92 -1.57 -7.87
N TYR A 104 -15.65 -0.45 -7.90
CA TYR A 104 -15.28 0.81 -7.25
C TYR A 104 -15.87 0.98 -5.84
N LYS A 105 -16.72 0.04 -5.37
CA LYS A 105 -17.25 0.06 -4.00
C LYS A 105 -16.26 -0.64 -3.08
N PRO A 106 -15.89 -0.05 -1.93
CA PRO A 106 -14.98 -0.70 -0.99
C PRO A 106 -15.58 -2.01 -0.46
N PRO A 107 -14.75 -3.03 -0.16
CA PRO A 107 -15.19 -4.30 0.42
C PRO A 107 -16.00 -4.11 1.72
N LYS A 108 -16.90 -5.05 2.02
CA LYS A 108 -17.84 -4.94 3.16
C LYS A 108 -17.10 -4.83 4.50
N GLU A 109 -15.94 -5.47 4.61
CA GLU A 109 -15.05 -5.44 5.77
C GLU A 109 -14.56 -4.01 6.08
N LYS A 110 -14.34 -3.16 5.05
CA LYS A 110 -13.93 -1.77 5.26
C LYS A 110 -15.03 -0.96 5.94
N LYS A 111 -16.28 -1.11 5.49
CA LYS A 111 -17.44 -0.47 6.13
C LYS A 111 -17.66 -0.96 7.56
N GLN A 112 -17.46 -2.26 7.81
CA GLN A 112 -17.53 -2.82 9.16
C GLN A 112 -16.42 -2.25 10.07
N LEU A 113 -15.19 -2.07 9.55
CA LEU A 113 -14.10 -1.42 10.27
C LEU A 113 -14.36 0.07 10.52
N GLU A 114 -15.02 0.77 9.61
CA GLU A 114 -15.47 2.17 9.77
C GLU A 114 -16.57 2.27 10.84
N GLU A 115 -17.59 1.41 10.81
CA GLU A 115 -18.59 1.32 11.88
C GLU A 115 -17.98 0.97 13.24
N ILE A 116 -17.01 0.05 13.31
CA ILE A 116 -16.31 -0.30 14.55
C ILE A 116 -15.50 0.90 15.06
N LYS A 117 -14.84 1.66 14.18
CA LYS A 117 -14.15 2.91 14.54
C LYS A 117 -15.13 3.95 15.08
N GLU A 118 -16.26 4.20 14.42
CA GLU A 118 -17.30 5.11 14.92
C GLU A 118 -17.87 4.67 16.27
N LYS A 119 -18.16 3.37 16.43
CA LYS A 119 -18.71 2.81 17.69
C LYS A 119 -17.68 2.91 18.82
N ASN A 120 -16.39 2.74 18.53
CA ASN A 120 -15.32 2.95 19.50
C ASN A 120 -15.07 4.43 19.80
N PHE A 121 -15.20 5.32 18.80
CA PHE A 121 -15.09 6.77 18.97
C PHE A 121 -16.23 7.30 19.85
N LYS A 122 -17.49 6.95 19.53
CA LYS A 122 -18.67 7.30 20.34
C LYS A 122 -18.62 6.70 21.75
N LYS A 123 -18.04 5.51 21.92
CA LYS A 123 -17.73 4.96 23.26
C LYS A 123 -16.65 5.74 24.00
N ALA A 124 -15.62 6.22 23.31
CA ALA A 124 -14.60 7.08 23.92
C ALA A 124 -15.18 8.45 24.31
N GLU A 125 -16.00 9.06 23.45
CA GLU A 125 -16.74 10.29 23.77
C GLU A 125 -17.66 10.10 24.98
N VAL A 126 -18.47 9.03 25.02
CA VAL A 126 -19.33 8.72 26.18
C VAL A 126 -18.51 8.40 27.42
N SER A 127 -17.35 7.74 27.30
CA SER A 127 -16.42 7.51 28.41
C SER A 127 -15.87 8.83 28.97
N VAL A 128 -15.49 9.77 28.10
CA VAL A 128 -14.99 11.11 28.46
C VAL A 128 -16.11 11.98 29.06
N LEU A 129 -17.33 11.92 28.52
CA LEU A 129 -18.51 12.63 29.03
C LEU A 129 -18.99 12.06 30.37
N CYS A 130 -18.89 10.74 30.59
CA CYS A 130 -19.19 10.12 31.89
C CYS A 130 -18.17 10.52 32.98
N SER A 131 -16.89 10.72 32.63
CA SER A 131 -15.92 11.38 33.50
C SER A 131 -16.09 12.90 33.62
N CYS A 132 -16.99 13.52 32.84
CA CYS A 132 -17.22 14.97 32.85
C CYS A 132 -18.43 15.35 33.72
N SER A 133 -19.48 14.54 33.77
CA SER A 133 -20.63 14.75 34.69
C SER A 133 -20.28 14.58 36.17
N THR A 134 -19.13 14.01 36.50
CA THR A 134 -18.57 13.90 37.86
C THR A 134 -17.48 14.94 38.17
N LEU A 135 -17.07 15.75 37.19
CA LEU A 135 -15.99 16.74 37.32
C LEU A 135 -16.41 18.09 36.69
N SER A 136 -17.24 18.84 37.41
CA SER A 136 -17.46 20.29 37.15
C SER A 136 -16.26 21.16 37.56
N CYS A 137 -15.06 20.58 37.64
CA CYS A 137 -13.79 21.23 37.98
C CYS A 137 -12.70 20.75 37.01
N HIS A 138 -11.73 21.62 36.70
CA HIS A 138 -10.58 21.36 35.82
C HIS A 138 -10.79 21.35 34.29
N LEU A 139 -11.70 22.17 33.77
CA LEU A 139 -11.54 22.72 32.40
C LEU A 139 -10.52 23.87 32.39
N ASN A 140 -9.22 23.56 32.56
CA ASN A 140 -8.10 24.47 32.18
C ASN A 140 -6.71 23.81 32.34
N LEU A 141 -6.45 22.65 31.69
CA LEU A 141 -5.09 22.08 31.68
C LEU A 141 -4.77 21.13 30.50
N PHE A 142 -4.78 21.65 29.26
CA PHE A 142 -4.19 20.95 28.10
C PHE A 142 -3.21 21.79 27.26
N PHE A 143 -2.90 23.01 27.73
CA PHE A 143 -1.67 23.72 27.42
C PHE A 143 -0.96 24.00 28.74
N CYS A 144 0.38 24.08 28.71
CA CYS A 144 1.24 24.34 29.88
C CYS A 144 1.14 23.29 31.02
N ILE A 145 1.58 22.06 30.76
CA ILE A 145 2.13 21.18 31.81
C ILE A 145 3.59 20.82 31.46
N PHE A 146 4.47 21.82 31.54
CA PHE A 146 5.80 21.56 32.08
C PHE A 146 5.64 21.81 33.59
N PRO A 147 5.46 20.77 34.41
CA PRO A 147 5.28 20.98 35.82
C PRO A 147 6.68 21.24 36.39
N SER A 148 6.99 22.51 36.64
CA SER A 148 7.87 22.85 37.77
C SER A 148 7.12 22.58 39.07
N SER A 149 6.57 21.38 39.21
CA SER A 149 6.08 20.87 40.47
C SER A 149 7.30 20.75 41.35
N GLN A 150 7.38 21.65 42.33
CA GLN A 150 7.65 21.19 43.69
C GLN A 150 6.78 19.96 43.87
N ILE A 151 7.39 18.77 43.82
CA ILE A 151 6.73 17.56 44.29
C ILE A 151 6.72 17.74 45.79
N ASP A 152 5.67 18.40 46.29
CA ASP A 152 5.35 18.37 47.71
C ASP A 152 5.35 16.89 48.08
N ASN A 153 6.22 16.54 49.02
CA ASN A 153 6.57 15.15 49.31
C ASN A 153 5.46 14.50 50.12
N ILE A 154 4.26 14.37 49.52
CA ILE A 154 3.19 13.51 49.98
C ILE A 154 3.81 12.11 50.09
N PRO A 155 4.00 11.56 51.31
CA PRO A 155 4.70 10.31 51.47
C PRO A 155 3.75 9.19 51.03
N ILE A 156 3.81 8.84 49.75
CA ILE A 156 3.13 7.66 49.20
C ILE A 156 3.71 6.46 49.95
N LYS A 157 2.99 5.99 50.97
CA LYS A 157 3.39 4.90 51.84
C LYS A 157 3.51 3.63 51.00
N LEU A 158 4.73 3.36 50.53
CA LEU A 158 5.02 2.20 49.70
C LEU A 158 4.69 0.94 50.49
N ASN A 159 3.90 0.04 49.89
CA ASN A 159 3.67 -1.28 50.46
C ASN A 159 5.02 -2.00 50.64
N THR A 160 5.19 -2.75 51.72
CA THR A 160 6.44 -3.46 52.02
C THR A 160 6.91 -4.36 50.86
N ALA A 161 5.98 -5.06 50.21
CA ALA A 161 6.25 -5.84 49.00
C ALA A 161 6.64 -5.00 47.76
N ALA A 162 6.33 -3.71 47.71
CA ALA A 162 6.86 -2.80 46.68
C ALA A 162 8.31 -2.41 47.00
N ILE A 163 8.58 -1.98 48.24
CA ILE A 163 9.92 -1.63 48.75
C ILE A 163 10.90 -2.79 48.50
N LEU A 164 10.54 -4.01 48.91
CA LEU A 164 11.42 -5.18 48.76
C LEU A 164 11.67 -5.56 47.28
N ARG A 165 10.68 -5.39 46.39
CA ARG A 165 10.86 -5.66 44.94
C ARG A 165 11.72 -4.60 44.26
N GLU A 166 11.57 -3.33 44.64
CA GLU A 166 12.38 -2.23 44.13
C GLU A 166 13.82 -2.30 44.65
N GLY A 167 14.02 -2.58 45.94
CA GLY A 167 15.32 -2.83 46.55
C GLY A 167 16.05 -4.01 45.90
N ALA A 168 15.38 -5.14 45.68
CA ALA A 168 15.96 -6.29 44.98
C ALA A 168 16.33 -5.99 43.52
N LEU A 169 15.60 -5.09 42.85
CA LEU A 169 15.93 -4.63 41.49
C LEU A 169 17.18 -3.75 41.48
N TYR A 170 17.32 -2.83 42.45
CA TYR A 170 18.53 -2.01 42.57
C TYR A 170 19.75 -2.82 43.03
N GLN A 171 19.58 -3.81 43.91
CA GLN A 171 20.67 -4.72 44.31
C GLN A 171 21.23 -5.48 43.09
N ARG A 172 20.37 -6.04 42.23
CA ARG A 172 20.82 -6.70 40.98
C ARG A 172 21.60 -5.75 40.07
N LYS A 173 21.12 -4.51 39.89
CA LYS A 173 21.85 -3.49 39.11
C LYS A 173 23.20 -3.13 39.73
N MET A 174 23.26 -2.99 41.06
CA MET A 174 24.51 -2.75 41.77
C MET A 174 25.48 -3.91 41.61
N GLU A 175 25.00 -5.16 41.69
CA GLU A 175 25.81 -6.36 41.40
C GLU A 175 26.26 -6.42 39.93
N GLU A 176 25.44 -6.01 38.97
CA GLU A 176 25.77 -5.93 37.55
C GLU A 176 26.86 -4.87 37.28
N GLU A 177 26.75 -3.68 37.87
CA GLU A 177 27.75 -2.62 37.77
C GLU A 177 29.05 -2.97 38.54
N LEU A 178 28.96 -3.65 39.69
CA LEU A 178 30.13 -4.17 40.41
C LEU A 178 30.88 -5.20 39.56
N LYS A 179 30.18 -6.21 39.01
CA LYS A 179 30.78 -7.20 38.08
C LYS A 179 31.37 -6.53 36.84
N ARG A 180 30.75 -5.44 36.34
CA ARG A 180 31.32 -4.63 35.25
C ARG A 180 32.64 -3.96 35.68
N VAL A 181 32.71 -3.36 36.86
CA VAL A 181 33.95 -2.76 37.41
C VAL A 181 35.03 -3.81 37.68
N GLU A 182 34.67 -4.96 38.25
CA GLU A 182 35.57 -6.10 38.46
C GLU A 182 36.18 -6.61 37.15
N ASN A 183 35.36 -6.74 36.10
CA ASN A 183 35.84 -7.14 34.77
C ASN A 183 36.80 -6.09 34.17
N LEU A 184 36.52 -4.79 34.33
CA LEU A 184 37.43 -3.72 33.90
C LEU A 184 38.75 -3.75 34.68
N GLN A 185 38.72 -4.04 36.00
CA GLN A 185 39.91 -4.23 36.83
C GLN A 185 40.74 -5.46 36.41
N GLN A 186 40.08 -6.51 35.91
CA GLN A 186 40.72 -7.69 35.30
C GLN A 186 41.28 -7.43 33.89
N GLY A 187 41.13 -6.21 33.34
CA GLY A 187 41.64 -5.83 32.02
C GLY A 187 40.68 -6.11 30.85
N ALA A 188 39.39 -6.37 31.10
CA ALA A 188 38.41 -6.42 30.03
C ALA A 188 38.22 -5.03 29.37
N GLY A 189 38.03 -5.00 28.05
CA GLY A 189 37.75 -3.77 27.31
C GLY A 189 36.30 -3.30 27.47
N ASP A 190 36.10 -1.97 27.54
CA ASP A 190 34.78 -1.39 27.72
C ASP A 190 34.01 -1.28 26.38
N PRO A 191 32.88 -1.99 26.18
CA PRO A 191 32.17 -1.99 24.89
C PRO A 191 31.41 -0.69 24.61
N SER A 192 31.40 0.25 25.55
CA SER A 192 30.65 1.51 25.49
C SER A 192 30.98 2.34 24.25
N GLU A 193 32.26 2.52 23.93
CA GLU A 193 32.71 3.30 22.76
C GLU A 193 32.24 2.67 21.44
N PHE A 194 32.39 1.35 21.30
CA PHE A 194 31.92 0.62 20.12
C PHE A 194 30.40 0.71 19.96
N LEU A 195 29.64 0.63 21.06
CA LEU A 195 28.19 0.77 21.04
C LEU A 195 27.74 2.21 20.74
N GLU A 196 28.52 3.23 21.10
CA GLU A 196 28.26 4.61 20.69
C GLU A 196 28.62 4.87 19.23
N TRP A 197 29.79 4.40 18.77
CA TRP A 197 30.16 4.42 17.36
C TRP A 197 29.11 3.70 16.49
N GLN A 198 28.64 2.52 16.89
CA GLN A 198 27.59 1.80 16.16
C GLN A 198 26.27 2.57 16.10
N LYS A 199 25.89 3.30 17.16
CA LYS A 199 24.71 4.19 17.14
C LYS A 199 24.92 5.40 16.22
N GLN A 200 26.12 5.99 16.22
CA GLN A 200 26.46 7.12 15.34
C GLN A 200 26.46 6.70 13.87
N MET A 201 27.05 5.54 13.52
CA MET A 201 27.03 5.02 12.16
C MET A 201 25.61 4.73 11.70
N ARG A 202 24.79 4.01 12.48
CA ARG A 202 23.37 3.79 12.17
C ARG A 202 22.58 5.10 12.04
N GLY A 203 22.97 6.15 12.77
CA GLY A 203 22.41 7.51 12.61
C GLY A 203 22.72 8.07 11.23
N LYS A 204 24.00 8.09 10.83
CA LYS A 204 24.46 8.54 9.50
C LYS A 204 23.83 7.73 8.37
N ASP A 205 23.80 6.40 8.49
CA ASP A 205 23.18 5.50 7.50
C ASP A 205 21.70 5.86 7.25
N LEU A 206 20.97 6.27 8.30
CA LEU A 206 19.57 6.71 8.22
C LEU A 206 19.44 8.14 7.68
N GLU A 207 20.33 9.05 8.07
CA GLU A 207 20.37 10.42 7.55
C GLU A 207 20.68 10.44 6.05
N GLU A 208 21.64 9.64 5.57
CA GLU A 208 21.95 9.47 4.16
C GLU A 208 20.77 8.86 3.38
N GLN A 209 20.09 7.85 3.93
CA GLN A 209 18.87 7.28 3.32
C GLN A 209 17.75 8.32 3.18
N LEU A 210 17.54 9.17 4.19
CA LEU A 210 16.56 10.26 4.14
C LEU A 210 16.96 11.32 3.11
N ALA A 211 18.25 11.69 3.05
CA ALA A 211 18.79 12.61 2.07
C ALA A 211 18.64 12.09 0.62
N GLU A 212 18.89 10.79 0.40
CA GLU A 212 18.64 10.15 -0.90
C GLU A 212 17.16 10.16 -1.29
N ILE A 213 16.26 9.84 -0.35
CA ILE A 213 14.81 9.83 -0.60
C ILE A 213 14.34 11.24 -0.99
N GLU A 214 14.83 12.29 -0.32
CA GLU A 214 14.53 13.68 -0.70
C GLU A 214 15.16 14.06 -2.04
N CYS A 215 16.41 13.65 -2.31
CA CYS A 215 17.03 13.86 -3.62
C CYS A 215 16.22 13.20 -4.75
N ARG A 216 15.80 11.94 -4.59
CA ARG A 216 14.94 11.22 -5.54
C ARG A 216 13.59 11.92 -5.72
N ARG A 217 12.97 12.41 -4.63
CA ARG A 217 11.72 13.19 -4.67
C ARG A 217 11.88 14.51 -5.45
N LEU A 218 13.00 15.20 -5.27
CA LEU A 218 13.29 16.46 -5.97
C LEU A 218 13.66 16.24 -7.44
N GLN A 219 14.43 15.20 -7.77
CA GLN A 219 14.69 14.78 -9.15
C GLN A 219 13.39 14.49 -9.91
N GLY A 220 12.43 13.80 -9.28
CA GLY A 220 11.10 13.57 -9.86
C GLY A 220 10.32 14.86 -10.16
N LYS A 221 10.43 15.87 -9.30
CA LYS A 221 9.84 17.21 -9.55
C LYS A 221 10.55 17.95 -10.68
N LEU A 222 11.89 17.92 -10.71
CA LEU A 222 12.69 18.56 -11.75
C LEU A 222 12.36 17.97 -13.14
N SER A 223 12.35 16.64 -13.24
CA SER A 223 11.98 15.92 -14.46
C SER A 223 10.55 16.23 -14.93
N HIS A 224 9.61 16.44 -13.99
CA HIS A 224 8.25 16.88 -14.35
C HIS A 224 8.25 18.28 -15.00
N GLU A 225 8.96 19.26 -14.41
CA GLU A 225 9.05 20.62 -14.93
C GLU A 225 9.76 20.67 -16.29
N GLU A 226 10.88 19.95 -16.44
CA GLU A 226 11.60 19.79 -17.70
C GLU A 226 10.71 19.15 -18.79
N ALA A 227 9.90 18.15 -18.42
CA ALA A 227 8.95 17.54 -19.34
C ALA A 227 7.77 18.47 -19.70
N VAL A 228 7.35 19.41 -18.83
CA VAL A 228 6.38 20.46 -19.18
C VAL A 228 6.99 21.43 -20.20
N LEU A 229 8.20 21.92 -19.95
CA LEU A 229 8.94 22.80 -20.86
C LEU A 229 9.16 22.16 -22.23
N ALA A 230 9.60 20.90 -22.27
CA ALA A 230 9.77 20.15 -23.52
C ALA A 230 8.46 20.05 -24.33
N ARG A 231 7.31 19.83 -23.66
CA ARG A 231 5.99 19.84 -24.33
C ARG A 231 5.62 21.24 -24.85
N GLN A 232 5.91 22.32 -24.11
CA GLN A 232 5.68 23.68 -24.56
C GLN A 232 6.52 24.03 -25.80
N ASN A 233 7.80 23.66 -25.82
CA ASN A 233 8.69 23.82 -26.98
C ASN A 233 8.15 23.10 -28.22
N VAL A 234 7.77 21.81 -28.09
CA VAL A 234 7.19 21.03 -29.20
C VAL A 234 5.89 21.63 -29.72
N ILE A 235 5.03 22.17 -28.84
CA ILE A 235 3.81 22.89 -29.24
C ILE A 235 4.15 24.17 -30.01
N GLN A 236 5.15 24.94 -29.57
CA GLN A 236 5.61 26.14 -30.30
C GLN A 236 6.21 25.82 -31.67
N GLU A 237 7.03 24.76 -31.78
CA GLU A 237 7.52 24.29 -33.07
C GLU A 237 6.39 23.84 -33.99
N ASN A 238 5.42 23.07 -33.48
CA ASN A 238 4.30 22.59 -34.28
C ASN A 238 3.38 23.75 -34.70
N LYS A 239 3.20 24.80 -33.88
CA LYS A 239 2.56 26.06 -34.29
C LYS A 239 3.29 26.70 -35.47
N LYS A 240 4.63 26.82 -35.42
CA LYS A 240 5.45 27.39 -36.50
C LYS A 240 5.38 26.56 -37.79
N LYS A 241 5.56 25.24 -37.69
CA LYS A 241 5.47 24.29 -38.83
C LYS A 241 4.07 24.32 -39.48
N ALA A 242 3.01 24.45 -38.67
CA ALA A 242 1.65 24.61 -39.16
C ALA A 242 1.32 26.01 -39.71
N HIS A 243 2.16 27.02 -39.45
CA HIS A 243 2.08 28.34 -40.09
C HIS A 243 2.68 28.26 -41.50
N LEU A 244 3.92 27.78 -41.62
CA LEU A 244 4.62 27.59 -42.89
C LEU A 244 3.80 26.73 -43.86
N LEU A 245 3.25 25.59 -43.41
CA LEU A 245 2.41 24.74 -44.24
C LEU A 245 1.08 25.39 -44.69
N ARG A 246 0.61 26.45 -44.01
CA ARG A 246 -0.54 27.26 -44.47
C ARG A 246 -0.11 28.29 -45.51
N GLU A 247 1.08 28.87 -45.37
CA GLU A 247 1.66 29.82 -46.31
C GLU A 247 1.98 29.10 -47.64
N GLU A 248 2.73 28.00 -47.60
CA GLU A 248 2.99 27.11 -48.75
C GLU A 248 1.70 26.67 -49.44
N LYS A 249 0.66 26.31 -48.68
CA LYS A 249 -0.64 25.93 -49.23
C LYS A 249 -1.38 27.13 -49.84
N ALA A 250 -1.29 28.32 -49.26
CA ALA A 250 -1.90 29.52 -49.82
C ALA A 250 -1.25 29.87 -51.16
N GLU A 251 0.08 29.85 -51.24
CA GLU A 251 0.84 30.05 -52.48
C GLU A 251 0.43 29.06 -53.59
N LEU A 252 0.33 27.76 -53.26
CA LEU A 252 -0.16 26.74 -54.19
C LEU A 252 -1.61 26.97 -54.64
N MET A 253 -2.47 27.45 -53.74
CA MET A 253 -3.86 27.82 -54.09
C MET A 253 -3.93 29.05 -54.99
N HIS A 254 -3.07 30.05 -54.78
CA HIS A 254 -2.95 31.21 -55.67
C HIS A 254 -2.49 30.79 -57.08
N GLN A 255 -1.41 30.00 -57.18
CA GLN A 255 -0.93 29.47 -58.46
C GLN A 255 -2.00 28.63 -59.20
N TYR A 256 -2.83 27.87 -58.47
CA TYR A 256 -3.94 27.11 -59.06
C TYR A 256 -5.07 28.03 -59.55
N ALA A 257 -5.40 29.10 -58.80
CA ALA A 257 -6.39 30.08 -59.21
C ALA A 257 -5.96 30.88 -60.45
N GLU A 258 -4.68 31.25 -60.55
CA GLU A 258 -4.09 31.89 -61.73
C GLU A 258 -4.17 30.99 -62.97
N LYS A 259 -3.80 29.70 -62.84
CA LYS A 259 -3.93 28.71 -63.93
C LYS A 259 -5.39 28.50 -64.34
N ARG A 260 -6.32 28.41 -63.38
CA ARG A 260 -7.76 28.35 -63.67
C ARG A 260 -8.26 29.59 -64.42
N LEU A 261 -7.71 30.78 -64.14
CA LEU A 261 -8.04 32.01 -64.86
C LEU A 261 -7.42 32.03 -66.27
N GLN A 262 -6.24 31.45 -66.47
CA GLN A 262 -5.59 31.28 -67.78
C GLN A 262 -6.38 30.30 -68.65
N GLU A 263 -6.68 29.08 -68.15
CA GLU A 263 -7.53 28.10 -68.81
C GLU A 263 -8.90 28.67 -69.21
N GLN A 264 -9.48 29.55 -68.36
CA GLN A 264 -10.76 30.23 -68.67
C GLN A 264 -10.64 31.32 -69.74
N LYS A 265 -9.47 31.91 -69.98
CA LYS A 265 -9.23 32.85 -71.09
C LYS A 265 -9.05 32.08 -72.39
N GLU A 266 -8.15 31.11 -72.40
CA GLU A 266 -7.92 30.20 -73.54
C GLU A 266 -9.21 29.52 -74.01
N MET A 267 -10.04 29.04 -73.08
CA MET A 267 -11.34 28.45 -73.41
C MET A 267 -12.35 29.46 -73.97
N LYS A 268 -12.32 30.73 -73.53
CA LYS A 268 -13.17 31.79 -74.10
C LYS A 268 -12.73 32.13 -75.52
N GLU A 269 -11.43 32.33 -75.73
CA GLU A 269 -10.85 32.60 -77.04
C GLU A 269 -11.16 31.46 -78.04
N LEU A 270 -11.04 30.21 -77.61
CA LEU A 270 -11.43 29.04 -78.41
C LEU A 270 -12.95 28.99 -78.68
N VAL A 271 -13.79 29.30 -77.69
CA VAL A 271 -15.26 29.39 -77.87
C VAL A 271 -15.62 30.52 -78.82
N GLU A 272 -14.93 31.67 -78.80
CA GLU A 272 -15.14 32.78 -79.72
C GLU A 272 -14.77 32.38 -81.16
N GLN A 273 -13.61 31.75 -81.37
CA GLN A 273 -13.21 31.17 -82.67
C GLN A 273 -14.23 30.13 -83.18
N VAL A 274 -14.70 29.22 -82.30
CA VAL A 274 -15.72 28.21 -82.64
C VAL A 274 -17.08 28.86 -82.93
N MET A 275 -17.44 29.95 -82.25
CA MET A 275 -18.65 30.72 -82.53
C MET A 275 -18.56 31.48 -83.85
N GLU A 276 -17.38 31.97 -84.25
CA GLU A 276 -17.14 32.54 -85.57
C GLU A 276 -17.21 31.47 -86.67
N GLY A 277 -16.59 30.30 -86.45
CA GLY A 277 -16.79 29.12 -87.28
C GLY A 277 -18.27 28.76 -87.45
N HIS A 278 -19.05 28.78 -86.37
CA HIS A 278 -20.50 28.54 -86.42
C HIS A 278 -21.28 29.65 -87.13
N LYS A 279 -20.92 30.93 -87.01
CA LYS A 279 -21.52 32.03 -87.80
C LYS A 279 -21.32 31.76 -89.30
N ASN A 280 -20.10 31.42 -89.70
CA ASN A 280 -19.73 31.15 -91.09
C ASN A 280 -20.44 29.89 -91.63
N ILE A 281 -20.41 28.78 -90.86
CA ILE A 281 -21.15 27.55 -91.20
C ILE A 281 -22.66 27.80 -91.27
N LYS A 282 -23.22 28.67 -90.42
CA LYS A 282 -24.64 29.04 -90.48
C LYS A 282 -24.98 29.80 -91.76
N GLN A 283 -24.14 30.74 -92.19
CA GLN A 283 -24.29 31.44 -93.48
C GLN A 283 -24.18 30.52 -94.71
N VAL A 284 -23.39 29.44 -94.62
CA VAL A 284 -23.36 28.39 -95.65
C VAL A 284 -24.58 27.47 -95.56
N LYS A 285 -25.03 27.13 -94.34
CA LYS A 285 -26.22 26.30 -94.11
C LYS A 285 -27.53 26.97 -94.52
N THR A 286 -27.69 28.30 -94.40
CA THR A 286 -28.89 28.99 -94.91
C THR A 286 -28.96 28.88 -96.43
N LYS A 287 -27.86 29.19 -97.14
CA LYS A 287 -27.75 29.01 -98.60
C LYS A 287 -28.02 27.57 -99.05
N LEU A 288 -27.50 26.59 -98.31
CA LEU A 288 -27.79 25.17 -98.57
C LEU A 288 -29.23 24.78 -98.21
N GLN A 289 -29.85 25.42 -97.22
CA GLN A 289 -31.23 25.17 -96.82
C GLN A 289 -32.22 25.79 -97.82
N GLU A 290 -31.93 26.97 -98.36
CA GLU A 290 -32.65 27.58 -99.48
C GLU A 290 -32.69 26.60 -100.67
N HIS A 291 -31.54 25.98 -101.01
CA HIS A 291 -31.48 24.91 -102.01
C HIS A 291 -32.17 23.60 -101.57
N LYS A 292 -32.09 23.18 -100.30
CA LYS A 292 -32.74 21.95 -99.85
C LYS A 292 -34.25 22.09 -99.69
N GLN A 293 -34.79 23.29 -99.48
CA GLN A 293 -36.23 23.53 -99.45
C GLN A 293 -36.84 23.36 -100.86
N GLN A 294 -36.10 23.71 -101.92
CA GLN A 294 -36.46 23.42 -103.31
C GLN A 294 -36.55 21.91 -103.60
N ILE A 295 -35.89 21.05 -102.80
CA ILE A 295 -35.85 19.59 -102.97
C ILE A 295 -36.81 18.88 -102.00
N ALA A 296 -36.90 19.32 -100.74
CA ALA A 296 -37.78 18.68 -99.74
C ALA A 296 -39.27 18.87 -100.08
N GLN A 297 -39.63 19.96 -100.77
CA GLN A 297 -40.95 20.13 -101.37
C GLN A 297 -41.30 19.02 -102.37
N GLN A 298 -40.31 18.40 -103.01
CA GLN A 298 -40.48 17.32 -104.00
C GLN A 298 -40.53 15.92 -103.36
N VAL A 299 -40.42 15.80 -102.02
CA VAL A 299 -40.23 14.52 -101.29
C VAL A 299 -41.17 14.38 -100.09
N CYS A 300 -41.61 15.49 -99.46
CA CYS A 300 -42.66 15.42 -98.43
C CYS A 300 -44.01 14.92 -98.97
N GLU A 301 -44.18 14.86 -100.29
CA GLU A 301 -45.32 14.27 -100.99
C GLU A 301 -45.33 12.72 -100.90
N GLU A 302 -44.27 12.08 -100.37
CA GLU A 302 -44.02 10.62 -100.49
C GLU A 302 -44.02 9.82 -99.15
N SER A 303 -44.42 10.35 -97.98
CA SER A 303 -44.00 9.73 -96.69
C SER A 303 -44.93 9.75 -95.46
N GLU A 304 -46.22 10.10 -95.55
CA GLU A 304 -47.11 10.12 -94.36
C GLU A 304 -47.61 8.73 -93.87
N GLU A 305 -47.24 7.64 -94.54
CA GLU A 305 -48.08 6.42 -94.60
C GLU A 305 -47.91 5.37 -93.47
N LEU A 306 -46.94 5.48 -92.54
CA LEU A 306 -46.39 4.27 -91.84
C LEU A 306 -46.48 4.13 -90.29
N ARG A 307 -46.84 5.15 -89.48
CA ARG A 307 -46.36 5.24 -88.07
C ARG A 307 -47.05 4.40 -86.94
N ARG A 308 -48.30 3.92 -87.08
CA ARG A 308 -49.25 3.76 -85.94
C ARG A 308 -49.11 2.55 -84.96
N GLN A 309 -47.91 2.13 -84.54
CA GLN A 309 -47.69 0.87 -83.78
C GLN A 309 -47.68 0.99 -82.21
N ALA A 310 -47.23 -0.08 -81.52
CA ALA A 310 -47.59 -0.49 -80.14
C ALA A 310 -46.75 0.08 -78.97
N LEU A 311 -47.16 -0.17 -77.71
CA LEU A 311 -46.62 0.56 -76.53
C LEU A 311 -46.66 -0.11 -75.12
N GLU A 312 -47.35 -1.23 -74.85
CA GLU A 312 -48.13 -1.34 -73.57
C GLU A 312 -47.58 -2.15 -72.34
N GLU A 313 -46.53 -2.99 -72.42
CA GLU A 313 -46.35 -4.11 -71.47
C GLU A 313 -45.49 -3.84 -70.18
N GLY A 314 -46.00 -3.09 -69.19
CA GLY A 314 -45.22 -2.50 -68.07
C GLY A 314 -44.89 -3.30 -66.78
N GLU A 315 -45.78 -3.31 -65.76
CA GLU A 315 -45.41 -2.68 -64.48
C GLU A 315 -45.19 -3.51 -63.17
N GLU A 316 -45.81 -4.68 -62.94
CA GLU A 316 -46.32 -5.03 -61.58
C GLU A 316 -45.38 -5.34 -60.38
N LYS A 317 -44.05 -5.47 -60.52
CA LYS A 317 -43.22 -6.23 -59.53
C LYS A 317 -42.67 -5.45 -58.30
N ALA A 318 -43.50 -5.12 -57.29
CA ALA A 318 -42.98 -4.66 -55.98
C ALA A 318 -43.90 -4.75 -54.74
N ARG A 319 -43.52 -5.52 -53.69
CA ARG A 319 -43.80 -5.43 -52.22
C ARG A 319 -43.47 -6.78 -51.51
N LYS A 320 -43.28 -6.92 -50.18
CA LYS A 320 -42.49 -6.21 -49.14
C LYS A 320 -42.40 -7.13 -47.87
N ARG A 321 -41.48 -6.90 -46.92
CA ARG A 321 -41.28 -7.70 -45.66
C ARG A 321 -40.88 -6.81 -44.47
N TYR A 322 -41.29 -7.17 -43.24
CA TYR A 322 -40.92 -6.63 -41.90
C TYR A 322 -41.60 -7.52 -40.80
N GLU A 323 -41.33 -7.56 -39.49
CA GLU A 323 -40.29 -6.97 -38.60
C GLU A 323 -40.09 -7.87 -37.33
N LEU A 324 -40.13 -7.34 -36.07
CA LEU A 324 -40.21 -8.01 -34.75
C LEU A 324 -39.03 -8.92 -34.33
N ILE A 325 -38.06 -8.57 -33.46
CA ILE A 325 -37.76 -7.45 -32.54
C ILE A 325 -38.31 -7.52 -31.08
N GLN A 326 -37.38 -7.53 -30.10
CA GLN A 326 -37.50 -7.43 -28.60
C GLN A 326 -38.14 -8.64 -27.88
N GLN A 327 -37.95 -8.96 -26.57
CA GLN A 327 -37.47 -8.27 -25.34
C GLN A 327 -36.48 -9.22 -24.55
N ILE A 328 -35.43 -8.89 -23.77
CA ILE A 328 -35.18 -7.99 -22.59
C ILE A 328 -35.83 -8.52 -21.27
N ARG A 329 -35.26 -8.53 -20.03
CA ARG A 329 -33.92 -8.76 -19.37
C ARG A 329 -34.04 -8.46 -17.82
N ALA A 330 -33.28 -9.13 -16.93
CA ALA A 330 -33.09 -8.89 -15.44
C ALA A 330 -34.21 -9.40 -14.47
N ILE A 331 -34.13 -9.55 -13.10
CA ILE A 331 -33.37 -8.97 -11.93
C ILE A 331 -33.29 -9.98 -10.69
N GLU A 332 -32.30 -9.96 -9.73
CA GLU A 332 -32.20 -10.82 -8.48
C GLU A 332 -31.33 -10.29 -7.24
N SER A 333 -31.53 -10.73 -5.94
CA SER A 333 -30.57 -10.91 -4.72
C SER A 333 -31.17 -10.99 -3.22
N ILE A 334 -30.49 -11.53 -2.13
CA ILE A 334 -31.07 -12.11 -0.80
C ILE A 334 -30.31 -11.97 0.64
N PRO A 335 -30.86 -12.39 1.87
CA PRO A 335 -30.40 -12.13 3.32
C PRO A 335 -30.20 -13.29 4.43
N SER A 336 -30.14 -13.05 5.81
CA SER A 336 -29.91 -13.99 7.03
C SER A 336 -30.34 -13.40 8.47
N ILE A 337 -30.19 -13.81 9.80
CA ILE A 337 -29.50 -14.79 10.79
C ILE A 337 -30.10 -14.59 12.32
N ARG A 338 -29.93 -15.12 13.61
CA ARG A 338 -29.30 -16.12 14.65
C ARG A 338 -30.18 -16.17 16.01
N HIS A 339 -30.00 -16.61 17.32
CA HIS A 339 -29.05 -17.27 18.37
C HIS A 339 -29.75 -17.75 19.75
N LYS A 340 -29.09 -18.32 20.84
CA LYS A 340 -29.62 -18.76 22.24
C LYS A 340 -28.57 -19.06 23.43
N PHE A 341 -28.93 -19.12 24.78
CA PHE A 341 -28.20 -19.75 25.99
C PHE A 341 -28.94 -19.73 27.43
N VAL A 342 -28.64 -20.61 28.47
CA VAL A 342 -29.07 -20.63 29.96
C VAL A 342 -28.23 -21.60 30.94
N ASP A 343 -28.25 -21.52 32.33
CA ASP A 343 -27.56 -22.46 33.36
C ASP A 343 -28.01 -22.40 34.92
N LEU A 344 -27.61 -23.33 35.89
CA LEU A 344 -28.01 -23.45 37.38
C LEU A 344 -27.11 -24.27 38.47
N THR A 345 -27.43 -24.32 39.81
CA THR A 345 -26.74 -24.99 41.04
C THR A 345 -27.69 -25.65 42.14
N GLU A 346 -27.48 -26.14 43.43
CA GLU A 346 -26.44 -26.25 44.56
C GLU A 346 -26.82 -27.24 45.78
N THR A 347 -26.06 -27.50 46.91
CA THR A 347 -26.41 -28.44 48.11
C THR A 347 -25.54 -28.42 49.47
N GLY A 348 -25.79 -29.24 50.57
CA GLY A 348 -25.09 -29.27 51.94
C GLY A 348 -25.29 -30.49 52.96
N GLY A 349 -24.77 -30.50 54.25
CA GLY A 349 -24.80 -31.68 55.26
C GLY A 349 -24.38 -31.52 56.80
N HIS A 350 -24.26 -32.61 57.65
CA HIS A 350 -24.04 -32.74 59.18
C HIS A 350 -23.20 -34.02 59.64
N GLY A 351 -22.84 -34.50 60.89
CA GLY A 351 -22.84 -34.20 62.38
C GLY A 351 -22.65 -35.47 63.35
N LEU A 352 -21.99 -35.50 64.58
CA LEU A 352 -21.73 -36.76 65.44
C LEU A 352 -21.22 -36.72 66.98
N PHE A 353 -21.03 -37.92 67.65
CA PHE A 353 -20.80 -38.47 69.07
C PHE A 353 -19.84 -37.92 70.21
N GLY A 354 -19.21 -36.73 70.16
CA GLY A 354 -18.00 -36.44 70.99
C GLY A 354 -18.14 -35.82 72.42
N GLU A 355 -18.54 -36.55 73.47
CA GLU A 355 -18.87 -35.97 74.80
C GLU A 355 -17.90 -36.31 75.96
N MET A 356 -17.60 -35.33 76.86
CA MET A 356 -16.64 -35.47 77.99
C MET A 356 -17.05 -34.64 79.23
N SER A 357 -16.65 -35.09 80.44
CA SER A 357 -17.01 -34.46 81.74
C SER A 357 -16.51 -33.02 81.93
N ILE A 358 -17.43 -32.10 82.24
CA ILE A 358 -17.24 -30.65 82.30
C ILE A 358 -16.39 -30.13 83.48
N VAL A 359 -16.08 -30.94 84.51
CA VAL A 359 -15.39 -30.48 85.73
C VAL A 359 -13.93 -30.91 85.81
N GLU A 360 -13.59 -32.17 85.53
CA GLU A 360 -12.17 -32.60 85.36
C GLU A 360 -11.46 -31.82 84.25
N LEU A 361 -12.24 -31.39 83.25
CA LEU A 361 -11.83 -30.44 82.24
C LEU A 361 -11.19 -29.18 82.87
N ARG A 362 -11.73 -28.65 83.98
CA ARG A 362 -11.44 -27.29 84.49
C ARG A 362 -10.10 -27.16 85.19
N GLU A 363 -9.74 -28.11 86.05
CA GLU A 363 -8.45 -28.06 86.78
C GLU A 363 -7.28 -28.43 85.87
N ARG A 364 -7.44 -29.43 85.00
CA ARG A 364 -6.46 -29.71 83.94
C ARG A 364 -6.32 -28.50 83.02
N LEU A 365 -7.42 -27.85 82.62
CA LEU A 365 -7.39 -26.56 81.91
C LEU A 365 -6.78 -25.42 82.74
N ALA A 366 -6.66 -25.49 84.07
CA ALA A 366 -6.09 -24.40 84.87
C ALA A 366 -4.56 -24.40 84.80
N LEU A 367 -3.91 -25.53 85.10
CA LEU A 367 -2.46 -25.66 84.95
C LEU A 367 -2.03 -25.56 83.48
N LEU A 368 -2.83 -26.10 82.55
CA LEU A 368 -2.60 -25.90 81.12
C LEU A 368 -2.71 -24.43 80.72
N LYS A 369 -3.64 -23.63 81.28
CA LYS A 369 -3.71 -22.18 81.03
C LYS A 369 -2.48 -21.42 81.55
N GLU A 370 -1.85 -21.86 82.63
CA GLU A 370 -0.66 -21.18 83.16
C GLU A 370 0.60 -21.48 82.33
N ALA A 371 0.83 -22.75 81.99
CA ALA A 371 1.87 -23.11 81.03
C ALA A 371 1.62 -22.48 79.64
N GLN A 372 0.35 -22.40 79.21
CA GLN A 372 -0.05 -21.72 77.98
C GLN A 372 0.23 -20.21 78.05
N LYS A 373 -0.04 -19.51 79.16
CA LYS A 373 0.28 -18.07 79.32
C LYS A 373 1.76 -17.80 79.14
N ALA A 374 2.64 -18.54 79.84
CA ALA A 374 4.08 -18.37 79.70
C ALA A 374 4.54 -18.65 78.26
N ALA A 375 4.06 -19.73 77.65
CA ALA A 375 4.35 -20.06 76.25
C ALA A 375 3.62 -19.17 75.22
N GLU A 376 2.70 -18.30 75.64
CA GLU A 376 2.15 -17.21 74.85
C GLU A 376 2.98 -15.94 75.01
N GLU A 377 3.51 -15.67 76.20
CA GLU A 377 4.36 -14.50 76.49
C GLU A 377 5.71 -14.58 75.76
N GLU A 378 6.42 -15.71 75.83
CA GLU A 378 7.62 -15.94 75.02
C GLU A 378 7.36 -15.74 73.51
N LYS A 379 6.20 -16.19 73.02
CA LYS A 379 5.81 -16.02 71.61
C LYS A 379 5.45 -14.57 71.28
N ARG A 380 4.83 -13.83 72.21
CA ARG A 380 4.56 -12.39 72.03
C ARG A 380 5.87 -11.62 71.90
N ASP A 381 6.87 -11.92 72.72
CA ASP A 381 8.18 -11.26 72.69
C ASP A 381 8.96 -11.61 71.41
N GLN A 382 8.98 -12.89 71.00
CA GLN A 382 9.51 -13.32 69.71
C GLN A 382 8.83 -12.58 68.54
N ILE A 383 7.50 -12.47 68.56
CA ILE A 383 6.72 -11.73 67.55
C ILE A 383 7.04 -10.22 67.57
N ILE A 384 7.33 -9.62 68.73
CA ILE A 384 7.72 -8.21 68.86
C ILE A 384 9.10 -7.99 68.24
N HIS A 385 10.10 -8.79 68.60
CA HIS A 385 11.44 -8.69 68.03
C HIS A 385 11.47 -8.98 66.52
N GLU A 386 10.70 -9.98 66.05
CA GLU A 386 10.52 -10.21 64.62
C GLU A 386 9.90 -9.02 63.88
N LYS A 387 8.92 -8.32 64.48
CA LYS A 387 8.34 -7.11 63.89
C LYS A 387 9.35 -5.98 63.81
N GLN A 388 10.07 -5.71 64.91
CA GLN A 388 11.13 -4.69 64.97
C GLN A 388 12.22 -4.93 63.92
N ALA A 389 12.71 -6.16 63.79
CA ALA A 389 13.73 -6.52 62.80
C ALA A 389 13.20 -6.38 61.35
N LYS A 390 11.94 -6.73 61.10
CA LYS A 390 11.31 -6.54 59.79
C LYS A 390 11.12 -5.06 59.46
N GLU A 391 10.73 -4.24 60.44
CA GLU A 391 10.56 -2.79 60.29
C GLU A 391 11.90 -2.09 60.02
N GLN A 392 12.96 -2.44 60.75
CA GLN A 392 14.33 -1.96 60.49
C GLN A 392 14.79 -2.30 59.06
N LEU A 393 14.65 -3.56 58.64
CA LEU A 393 15.01 -4.00 57.28
C LEU A 393 14.21 -3.24 56.19
N ILE A 394 12.97 -2.86 56.46
CA ILE A 394 12.16 -2.05 55.53
C ILE A 394 12.71 -0.62 55.43
N LEU A 395 13.15 -0.02 56.55
CA LEU A 395 13.77 1.31 56.57
C LEU A 395 15.11 1.31 55.84
N ASP A 396 16.01 0.35 56.12
CA ASP A 396 17.29 0.20 55.42
C ASP A 396 17.11 0.11 53.89
N LYS A 397 16.05 -0.58 53.44
CA LYS A 397 15.72 -0.71 52.03
C LYS A 397 15.12 0.56 51.43
N LEU A 398 14.34 1.33 52.19
CA LEU A 398 13.87 2.65 51.77
C LEU A 398 15.04 3.63 51.61
N ASP A 399 15.99 3.63 52.52
CA ASP A 399 17.15 4.53 52.46
C ASP A 399 18.05 4.19 51.27
N GLN A 400 18.34 2.90 51.03
CA GLN A 400 19.02 2.42 49.82
C GLN A 400 18.28 2.86 48.53
N ILE A 401 16.96 2.69 48.47
CA ILE A 401 16.13 3.14 47.34
C ILE A 401 16.21 4.65 47.16
N SER A 402 16.22 5.44 48.24
CA SER A 402 16.29 6.90 48.17
C SER A 402 17.61 7.38 47.55
N GLN A 403 18.73 6.74 47.92
CA GLN A 403 20.07 7.02 47.40
C GLN A 403 20.14 6.70 45.90
N PHE A 404 19.74 5.49 45.49
CA PHE A 404 19.71 5.11 44.07
C PHE A 404 18.79 6.01 43.23
N ARG A 405 17.62 6.42 43.75
CA ARG A 405 16.73 7.38 43.07
C ARG A 405 17.38 8.75 42.92
N ALA A 406 18.08 9.25 43.95
CA ALA A 406 18.81 10.52 43.90
C ALA A 406 20.02 10.49 42.95
N GLU A 407 20.70 9.35 42.82
CA GLU A 407 21.79 9.14 41.85
C GLU A 407 21.28 9.08 40.42
N LEU A 408 20.24 8.28 40.16
CA LEU A 408 19.60 8.20 38.85
C LEU A 408 19.00 9.56 38.42
N GLY A 409 18.45 10.32 39.37
CA GLY A 409 18.01 11.70 39.15
C GLY A 409 19.16 12.63 38.74
N ARG A 410 20.27 12.61 39.47
CA ARG A 410 21.49 13.38 39.14
C ARG A 410 22.06 13.00 37.77
N ALA A 411 22.20 11.70 37.49
CA ALA A 411 22.69 11.20 36.20
C ALA A 411 21.75 11.52 35.03
N ALA A 412 20.43 11.53 35.25
CA ALA A 412 19.44 11.96 34.26
C ALA A 412 19.51 13.47 34.00
N ALA A 413 19.71 14.29 35.04
CA ALA A 413 19.88 15.74 34.92
C ALA A 413 21.13 16.09 34.11
N LEU A 414 22.28 15.47 34.41
CA LEU A 414 23.52 15.63 33.64
C LEU A 414 23.33 15.24 32.16
N LYS A 415 22.69 14.10 31.88
CA LYS A 415 22.36 13.67 30.51
C LYS A 415 21.35 14.58 29.80
N GLN A 416 20.51 15.33 30.52
CA GLN A 416 19.69 16.39 29.93
C GLN A 416 20.51 17.66 29.65
N GLU A 417 21.42 18.05 30.53
CA GLU A 417 22.32 19.18 30.30
C GLU A 417 23.25 18.94 29.13
N GLU A 418 23.89 17.77 29.03
CA GLU A 418 24.69 17.39 27.87
C GLU A 418 23.90 17.50 26.57
N LYS A 419 22.64 17.02 26.56
CA LYS A 419 21.75 17.15 25.39
C LYS A 419 21.44 18.61 25.09
N LYS A 420 21.10 19.43 26.09
CA LYS A 420 20.86 20.88 25.92
C LYS A 420 22.09 21.58 25.35
N ARG A 421 23.28 21.31 25.89
CA ARG A 421 24.57 21.82 25.41
C ARG A 421 24.83 21.37 23.97
N LYS A 422 24.68 20.08 23.65
CA LYS A 422 24.82 19.52 22.29
C LYS A 422 23.79 20.10 21.29
N PHE A 423 22.57 20.44 21.72
CA PHE A 423 21.58 21.16 20.90
C PHE A 423 21.87 22.66 20.74
N GLN A 424 22.63 23.27 21.65
CA GLN A 424 23.05 24.68 21.57
C GLN A 424 24.36 24.87 20.78
N SER A 425 25.30 23.91 20.89
CA SER A 425 26.54 23.88 20.11
C SER A 425 26.40 23.21 18.75
N GLY A 426 25.28 22.52 18.51
CA GLY A 426 24.99 21.90 17.23
C GLY A 426 24.66 22.96 16.19
N GLU A 427 25.57 23.14 15.22
CA GLU A 427 25.22 23.80 13.96
C GLU A 427 23.96 23.15 13.39
N ARG A 428 23.05 23.96 12.83
CA ARG A 428 21.87 23.44 12.15
C ARG A 428 22.32 22.43 11.10
N PRO A 429 21.78 21.20 11.05
CA PRO A 429 22.27 20.15 10.17
C PRO A 429 22.39 20.70 8.75
N MET A 430 23.62 20.71 8.23
CA MET A 430 23.95 21.42 7.00
C MET A 430 23.21 20.74 5.85
N LYS A 431 22.12 21.38 5.39
CA LYS A 431 21.20 20.80 4.40
C LYS A 431 22.02 20.41 3.17
N ASP A 432 21.94 19.13 2.78
CA ASP A 432 22.79 18.58 1.73
C ASP A 432 22.87 19.49 0.51
N GLU A 433 24.08 19.79 0.05
CA GLU A 433 24.29 20.62 -1.13
C GLU A 433 23.54 20.05 -2.35
N ARG A 434 23.42 18.71 -2.41
CA ARG A 434 22.62 17.96 -3.39
C ARG A 434 21.15 18.41 -3.38
N ILE A 435 20.54 18.47 -2.19
CA ILE A 435 19.15 18.89 -1.98
C ILE A 435 18.97 20.38 -2.32
N LEU A 436 19.88 21.24 -1.83
CA LEU A 436 19.85 22.68 -2.10
C LEU A 436 20.00 23.00 -3.60
N ASN A 437 20.90 22.31 -4.30
CA ASN A 437 21.13 22.51 -5.72
C ASN A 437 19.99 21.95 -6.59
N LEU A 438 19.34 20.86 -6.17
CA LEU A 438 18.09 20.40 -6.81
C LEU A 438 16.94 21.39 -6.58
N GLN A 439 16.81 21.98 -5.39
CA GLN A 439 15.80 23.01 -5.11
C GLN A 439 16.00 24.27 -5.98
N LYS A 440 17.24 24.75 -6.14
CA LYS A 440 17.57 25.87 -7.07
C LYS A 440 17.14 25.56 -8.51
N LYS A 441 17.52 24.39 -9.04
CA LYS A 441 17.16 23.95 -10.41
C LYS A 441 15.64 23.86 -10.64
N ILE A 442 14.88 23.40 -9.64
CA ILE A 442 13.40 23.38 -9.72
C ILE A 442 12.85 24.82 -9.78
N VAL A 443 13.37 25.74 -8.97
CA VAL A 443 12.97 27.16 -9.04
C VAL A 443 13.31 27.75 -10.41
N GLU A 444 14.51 27.52 -10.93
CA GLU A 444 14.93 27.96 -12.27
C GLU A 444 13.96 27.44 -13.36
N LYS A 445 13.67 26.14 -13.39
CA LYS A 445 12.75 25.54 -14.38
C LYS A 445 11.30 26.00 -14.22
N THR A 446 10.79 26.18 -13.01
CA THR A 446 9.44 26.76 -12.82
C THR A 446 9.37 28.23 -13.27
N MET A 447 10.47 28.98 -13.19
CA MET A 447 10.56 30.36 -13.68
C MET A 447 10.73 30.44 -15.19
N GLU A 448 11.48 29.52 -15.82
CA GLU A 448 11.47 29.31 -17.28
C GLU A 448 10.05 29.02 -17.78
N ARG A 449 9.32 28.11 -17.12
CA ARG A 449 7.95 27.74 -17.49
C ARG A 449 6.98 28.93 -17.41
N LYS A 450 7.12 29.76 -16.36
CA LYS A 450 6.34 31.01 -16.22
C LYS A 450 6.67 32.01 -17.34
N LYS A 451 7.95 32.17 -17.71
CA LYS A 451 8.36 33.02 -18.83
C LYS A 451 7.80 32.53 -20.15
N GLN A 452 7.88 31.23 -20.45
CA GLN A 452 7.29 30.65 -21.67
C GLN A 452 5.76 30.79 -21.70
N ALA A 453 5.08 30.63 -20.57
CA ALA A 453 3.63 30.79 -20.47
C ALA A 453 3.17 32.26 -20.60
N GLY A 454 4.02 33.23 -20.28
CA GLY A 454 3.77 34.67 -20.50
C GLY A 454 4.14 35.18 -21.91
N LEU A 455 4.64 34.30 -22.78
CA LEU A 455 5.02 34.58 -24.18
C LEU A 455 4.13 33.81 -25.18
N LEU A 456 3.00 33.26 -24.73
CA LEU A 456 2.19 32.25 -25.44
C LEU A 456 0.71 32.63 -25.59
#